data_AF-A0A8J4QKF3-F1
#
_entry.id   AF-A0A8J4QKF3-F1
#
_cell.length_a   1.000
_cell.length_b   1.000
_cell.length_c   1.000
_cell.angle_alpha   90.00
_cell.angle_beta   90.00
_cell.angle_gamma   90.00
#
_symmetry.space_group_name_H-M   'P 1'
#
loop_
_entity.id
_entity.type
_entity.pdbx_description
1 polymer ?
#
loop_
_entity_poly.entity_id
_entity_poly.type
_entity_poly.pdbx_seq_one_letter_code
_entity_poly.pdbx_strand_id
1 'polypeptide(L)'
;MEHLVEHMRTSYHSVHEPTCRICKKHCRSFESLREHLIGPLPKEECKRIFSNQGCKFCLVILNNPDELRLHQEICQLPSGVLAQLANLSIFDNLTIDNVQIRGPQVAALACKMVGGGGGSDGSLDPCARVCLIDEYESMIFHTYVKPPTPATNYRYQTTGIRAEYLSEALLLSQAQRKIQDVLYNREPMRKLRPTDGKASILVGHTLDRDLSLLQINFPATMMR
;
A
#
# COMPACT_ATOMS: atom_id res chain seq x y z
N MET A 1 22.05 -27.85 -3.41
CA MET A 1 21.21 -27.60 -2.21
C MET A 1 21.96 -26.74 -1.18
N GLU A 2 23.28 -26.93 -1.02
CA GLU A 2 24.15 -26.15 -0.12
C GLU A 2 24.15 -24.63 -0.37
N HIS A 3 24.13 -24.18 -1.63
CA HIS A 3 24.04 -22.75 -1.97
C HIS A 3 22.74 -22.06 -1.51
N LEU A 4 21.63 -22.80 -1.41
CA LEU A 4 20.35 -22.23 -0.97
C LEU A 4 20.33 -22.08 0.56
N VAL A 5 20.88 -23.05 1.29
CA VAL A 5 20.95 -23.01 2.75
C VAL A 5 21.90 -21.92 3.22
N GLU A 6 23.04 -21.74 2.54
CA GLU A 6 23.98 -20.66 2.83
C GLU A 6 23.37 -19.28 2.53
N HIS A 7 22.70 -19.13 1.38
CA HIS A 7 21.96 -17.91 1.05
C HIS A 7 20.91 -17.56 2.11
N MET A 8 20.13 -18.53 2.59
CA MET A 8 19.10 -18.29 3.63
C MET A 8 19.71 -17.95 5.00
N ARG A 9 20.97 -18.34 5.28
CA ARG A 9 21.68 -17.97 6.52
C ARG A 9 22.31 -16.59 6.46
N THR A 10 22.82 -16.19 5.30
CA THR A 10 23.52 -14.90 5.12
C THR A 10 22.57 -13.77 4.73
N SER A 11 21.48 -14.10 4.07
CA SER A 11 20.45 -13.15 3.66
C SER A 11 19.42 -13.13 4.78
N TYR A 12 19.41 -12.07 5.59
CA TYR A 12 18.46 -11.86 6.67
C TYR A 12 17.04 -11.65 6.12
N HIS A 13 16.45 -12.70 5.54
CA HIS A 13 15.14 -12.64 4.92
C HIS A 13 14.08 -12.33 5.98
N SER A 14 13.37 -11.23 5.80
CA SER A 14 12.21 -10.90 6.64
C SER A 14 11.03 -11.80 6.29
N VAL A 15 10.19 -12.13 7.28
CA VAL A 15 8.91 -12.82 7.05
C VAL A 15 7.97 -12.02 6.13
N HIS A 16 8.18 -10.71 6.02
CA HIS A 16 7.45 -9.81 5.13
C HIS A 16 8.03 -9.77 3.71
N GLU A 17 9.11 -10.51 3.41
CA GLU A 17 9.65 -10.53 2.06
C GLU A 17 8.69 -11.22 1.07
N PRO A 18 8.38 -10.56 -0.05
CA PRO A 18 7.41 -11.07 -1.00
C PRO A 18 7.94 -12.35 -1.64
N THR A 19 7.12 -13.40 -1.56
CA THR A 19 7.48 -14.73 -2.04
C THR A 19 6.49 -15.20 -3.11
N CYS A 20 7.00 -15.76 -4.20
CA CYS A 20 6.15 -16.35 -5.23
C CYS A 20 5.41 -17.56 -4.69
N ARG A 21 4.06 -17.53 -4.63
CA ARG A 21 3.27 -18.63 -4.07
C ARG A 21 3.35 -19.92 -4.90
N ILE A 22 3.72 -19.83 -6.19
CA ILE A 22 3.91 -20.97 -7.12
C ILE A 22 5.25 -21.66 -6.87
N CYS A 23 6.37 -20.95 -7.09
CA CYS A 23 7.71 -21.56 -7.07
C CYS A 23 8.49 -21.31 -5.77
N LYS A 24 7.90 -20.64 -4.79
CA LYS A 24 8.50 -20.28 -3.48
C LYS A 24 9.78 -19.43 -3.58
N LYS A 25 10.02 -18.79 -4.72
CA LYS A 25 11.14 -17.84 -4.89
C LYS A 25 10.91 -16.61 -4.02
N HIS A 26 11.84 -16.33 -3.11
CA HIS A 26 11.93 -15.06 -2.41
C HIS A 26 12.31 -13.95 -3.38
N CYS A 27 11.59 -12.83 -3.30
CA CYS A 27 11.81 -11.64 -4.10
C CYS A 27 12.18 -10.49 -3.18
N ARG A 28 13.20 -9.70 -3.57
CA ARG A 28 13.65 -8.53 -2.80
C ARG A 28 12.59 -7.44 -2.60
N SER A 29 11.55 -7.42 -3.43
CA SER A 29 10.48 -6.43 -3.40
C SER A 29 9.23 -6.95 -4.13
N PHE A 30 8.08 -6.33 -3.88
CA PHE A 30 6.82 -6.65 -4.58
C PHE A 30 6.92 -6.36 -6.07
N GLU A 31 7.74 -5.38 -6.47
CA GLU A 31 7.99 -5.12 -7.90
C GLU A 31 8.80 -6.26 -8.53
N SER A 32 9.82 -6.77 -7.84
CA SER A 32 10.56 -7.95 -8.32
C SER A 32 9.68 -9.21 -8.36
N LEU A 33 8.70 -9.34 -7.45
CA LEU A 33 7.69 -10.40 -7.52
C LEU A 33 6.76 -10.20 -8.73
N ARG A 34 6.33 -8.95 -9.00
CA ARG A 34 5.54 -8.60 -10.18
C ARG A 34 6.29 -8.94 -11.46
N GLU A 35 7.55 -8.53 -11.60
CA GLU A 35 8.40 -8.86 -12.73
C GLU A 35 8.57 -10.37 -12.91
N HIS A 36 8.68 -11.12 -11.81
CA HIS A 36 8.79 -12.57 -11.84
C HIS A 36 7.53 -13.27 -12.38
N LEU A 37 6.33 -12.72 -12.12
CA LEU A 37 5.05 -13.30 -12.50
C LEU A 37 4.55 -12.83 -13.87
N ILE A 38 4.71 -11.53 -14.16
CA ILE A 38 4.13 -10.86 -15.34
C ILE A 38 5.13 -9.98 -16.12
N GLY A 39 6.40 -9.94 -15.70
CA GLY A 39 7.42 -9.14 -16.36
C GLY A 39 7.92 -9.75 -17.68
N PRO A 40 9.06 -9.26 -18.20
CA PRO A 40 9.56 -9.68 -19.52
C PRO A 40 10.14 -11.10 -19.52
N LEU A 41 10.63 -11.60 -18.38
CA LEU A 41 11.28 -12.90 -18.25
C LEU A 41 10.72 -13.75 -17.09
N PRO A 42 9.41 -14.06 -17.08
CA PRO A 42 8.82 -14.88 -16.04
C PRO A 42 9.18 -16.36 -16.28
N LYS A 43 9.31 -17.15 -15.20
CA LYS A 43 9.40 -18.61 -15.36
C LYS A 43 8.12 -19.11 -16.01
N GLU A 44 8.23 -19.97 -17.02
CA GLU A 44 7.10 -20.39 -17.86
C GLU A 44 5.93 -20.97 -17.03
N GLU A 45 6.24 -21.84 -16.08
CA GLU A 45 5.23 -22.43 -15.20
C GLU A 45 4.56 -21.38 -14.28
N CYS A 46 5.35 -20.43 -13.76
CA CYS A 46 4.79 -19.34 -12.95
C CYS A 46 3.88 -18.43 -13.77
N LYS A 47 4.30 -18.09 -14.99
CA LYS A 47 3.53 -17.30 -15.94
C LYS A 47 2.21 -17.97 -16.28
N ARG A 48 2.24 -19.28 -16.58
CA ARG A 48 1.08 -20.08 -16.98
C ARG A 48 0.02 -20.12 -15.89
N ILE A 49 0.40 -20.48 -14.66
CA ILE A 49 -0.52 -20.53 -13.52
C ILE A 49 -1.05 -19.14 -13.20
N PHE A 50 -0.16 -18.14 -13.11
CA PHE A 50 -0.57 -16.78 -12.75
C PHE A 50 -1.50 -16.15 -13.80
N SER A 51 -1.31 -16.45 -15.09
CA SER A 51 -2.19 -15.92 -16.14
C SER A 51 -3.63 -16.41 -16.02
N ASN A 52 -3.85 -17.61 -15.47
CA ASN A 52 -5.18 -18.19 -15.30
C ASN A 52 -5.82 -17.90 -13.94
N GLN A 53 -5.00 -17.73 -12.90
CA GLN A 53 -5.46 -17.71 -11.49
C GLN A 53 -4.99 -16.49 -10.69
N GLY A 54 -4.13 -15.64 -11.26
CA GLY A 54 -3.47 -14.53 -10.57
C GLY A 54 -4.17 -13.18 -10.76
N CYS A 55 -4.38 -12.43 -9.67
CA CYS A 55 -4.78 -11.01 -9.77
C CYS A 55 -3.54 -10.17 -10.11
N LYS A 56 -3.54 -9.50 -11.27
CA LYS A 56 -2.43 -8.62 -11.70
C LYS A 56 -2.18 -7.42 -10.76
N PHE A 57 -3.17 -7.06 -9.95
CA PHE A 57 -3.08 -5.95 -9.00
C PHE A 57 -2.42 -6.36 -7.69
N CYS A 58 -3.03 -7.27 -6.93
CA CYS A 58 -2.55 -7.68 -5.60
C CYS A 58 -1.57 -8.88 -5.64
N LEU A 59 -1.33 -9.47 -6.82
CA LEU A 59 -0.47 -10.63 -7.03
C LEU A 59 -0.91 -11.91 -6.28
N VAL A 60 -2.11 -11.94 -5.72
CA VAL A 60 -2.69 -13.15 -5.13
C VAL A 60 -2.97 -14.18 -6.22
N ILE A 61 -2.83 -15.45 -5.86
CA ILE A 61 -3.14 -16.60 -6.70
C ILE A 61 -4.30 -17.32 -6.07
N LEU A 62 -5.35 -17.51 -6.85
CA LEU A 62 -6.61 -18.10 -6.40
C LEU A 62 -6.76 -19.53 -6.91
N ASN A 63 -7.74 -20.25 -6.37
CA ASN A 63 -7.82 -21.68 -6.65
C ASN A 63 -8.28 -21.95 -8.09
N ASN A 64 -9.11 -21.06 -8.64
CA ASN A 64 -9.70 -21.23 -9.96
C ASN A 64 -10.01 -19.87 -10.64
N PRO A 65 -10.27 -19.86 -11.97
CA PRO A 65 -10.56 -18.64 -12.72
C PRO A 65 -11.86 -17.92 -12.30
N ASP A 66 -12.85 -18.64 -11.76
CA ASP A 66 -14.10 -18.03 -11.30
C ASP A 66 -13.89 -17.21 -10.03
N GLU A 67 -13.12 -17.74 -9.08
CA GLU A 67 -12.64 -16.98 -7.92
C GLU A 67 -11.83 -15.76 -8.36
N LEU A 68 -11.01 -15.88 -9.42
CA LEU A 68 -10.30 -14.73 -9.98
C LEU A 68 -11.23 -13.67 -10.55
N ARG A 69 -12.29 -14.06 -11.27
CA ARG A 69 -13.27 -13.11 -11.79
C ARG A 69 -13.99 -12.38 -10.65
N LEU A 70 -14.53 -13.13 -9.68
CA LEU A 70 -15.19 -12.57 -8.50
C LEU A 70 -14.24 -11.69 -7.71
N HIS A 71 -13.00 -12.15 -7.53
CA HIS A 71 -11.97 -11.37 -6.88
C HIS A 71 -11.67 -10.11 -7.67
N GLN A 72 -11.56 -10.12 -8.99
CA GLN A 72 -11.25 -8.92 -9.79
C GLN A 72 -12.31 -7.82 -9.67
N GLU A 73 -13.57 -8.17 -9.42
CA GLU A 73 -14.63 -7.20 -9.15
C GLU A 73 -14.38 -6.44 -7.82
N ILE A 74 -13.72 -7.08 -6.86
CA ILE A 74 -13.41 -6.52 -5.54
C ILE A 74 -11.91 -6.23 -5.30
N CYS A 75 -11.01 -6.73 -6.17
CA CYS A 75 -9.53 -6.62 -6.17
C CYS A 75 -9.13 -5.21 -6.62
N GLN A 76 -9.81 -4.22 -6.07
CA GLN A 76 -9.23 -2.93 -5.86
C GLN A 76 -8.15 -3.21 -4.81
N LEU A 77 -6.88 -2.93 -5.10
CA LEU A 77 -5.86 -2.88 -4.03
C LEU A 77 -6.48 -2.13 -2.83
N PRO A 78 -6.20 -2.54 -1.60
CA PRO A 78 -7.13 -3.35 -0.84
C PRO A 78 -8.54 -2.73 -0.71
N SER A 79 -9.54 -3.39 -1.29
CA SER A 79 -10.90 -3.54 -0.78
C SER A 79 -11.09 -5.01 -0.46
N GLY A 80 -10.26 -5.53 0.46
CA GLY A 80 -10.81 -6.52 1.38
C GLY A 80 -11.96 -5.84 2.11
N VAL A 81 -13.00 -6.58 2.49
CA VAL A 81 -14.16 -6.09 3.25
C VAL A 81 -13.75 -5.10 4.38
N LEU A 82 -12.55 -5.28 4.95
CA LEU A 82 -11.88 -4.37 5.88
C LEU A 82 -11.72 -2.90 5.41
N ALA A 83 -11.43 -2.60 4.14
CA ALA A 83 -11.27 -1.23 3.64
C ALA A 83 -12.60 -0.49 3.45
N GLN A 84 -13.65 -1.22 3.05
CA GLN A 84 -15.01 -0.69 3.02
C GLN A 84 -15.51 -0.44 4.45
N LEU A 85 -15.22 -1.35 5.39
CA LEU A 85 -15.52 -1.18 6.81
C LEU A 85 -14.71 -0.04 7.47
N ALA A 86 -13.46 0.18 7.06
CA ALA A 86 -12.64 1.31 7.51
C ALA A 86 -13.16 2.66 6.97
N ASN A 87 -13.70 2.70 5.75
CA ASN A 87 -14.36 3.89 5.19
C ASN A 87 -15.76 4.15 5.79
N LEU A 88 -16.44 3.12 6.30
CA LEU A 88 -17.77 3.24 6.91
C LEU A 88 -17.75 3.61 8.40
N SER A 89 -16.58 3.91 8.99
CA SER A 89 -16.46 4.17 10.45
C SER A 89 -16.92 2.99 11.32
N ILE A 90 -17.03 1.77 10.76
CA ILE A 90 -17.53 0.60 11.50
C ILE A 90 -16.44 0.03 12.42
N PHE A 91 -15.16 0.28 12.09
CA PHE A 91 -14.04 -0.01 13.01
C PHE A 91 -13.94 0.96 14.19
N ASP A 92 -14.63 2.11 14.19
CA ASP A 92 -14.68 2.98 15.38
C ASP A 92 -15.50 2.33 16.53
N ASN A 93 -16.28 1.27 16.28
CA ASN A 93 -17.22 0.69 17.27
C ASN A 93 -17.02 -0.78 17.64
N LEU A 94 -15.96 -1.46 17.19
CA LEU A 94 -15.63 -2.84 17.62
C LEU A 94 -14.45 -2.92 18.60
N THR A 95 -14.15 -1.83 19.31
CA THR A 95 -13.31 -1.88 20.51
C THR A 95 -14.20 -2.02 21.73
N ILE A 96 -14.71 -3.24 21.94
CA ILE A 96 -15.26 -3.65 23.22
C ILE A 96 -14.06 -3.84 24.18
N ASP A 97 -14.18 -3.16 25.32
CA ASP A 97 -13.45 -3.30 26.58
C ASP A 97 -12.05 -2.66 26.75
N ASN A 98 -12.07 -1.44 27.30
CA ASN A 98 -11.31 -1.00 28.48
C ASN A 98 -9.78 -1.19 28.54
N VAL A 99 -9.08 -1.24 27.40
CA VAL A 99 -7.63 -1.04 27.34
C VAL A 99 -7.37 0.25 26.58
N GLN A 100 -6.54 1.16 27.10
CA GLN A 100 -6.05 2.31 26.32
C GLN A 100 -5.33 1.79 25.07
N ILE A 101 -6.02 1.75 23.93
CA ILE A 101 -5.44 1.32 22.66
C ILE A 101 -4.51 2.45 22.20
N ARG A 102 -3.21 2.30 22.50
CA ARG A 102 -2.16 3.01 21.79
C ARG A 102 -2.36 2.68 20.31
N GLY A 103 -2.50 3.68 19.44
CA GLY A 103 -2.59 3.41 18.01
C GLY A 103 -1.29 2.81 17.46
N PRO A 104 -1.26 2.50 16.15
CA PRO A 104 -0.25 1.61 15.57
C PRO A 104 1.17 2.08 15.90
N GLN A 105 1.99 1.19 16.45
CA GLN A 105 3.39 1.54 16.75
C GLN A 105 4.19 1.72 15.46
N VAL A 106 3.80 1.02 14.40
CA VAL A 106 4.39 1.11 13.06
C VAL A 106 3.27 1.23 12.05
N ALA A 107 3.40 2.15 11.09
CA ALA A 107 2.46 2.29 9.99
C ALA A 107 3.24 2.28 8.67
N ALA A 108 2.84 1.46 7.72
CA ALA A 108 3.39 1.51 6.37
C ALA A 108 2.53 2.40 5.47
N LEU A 109 3.15 3.34 4.76
CA LEU A 109 2.46 4.27 3.86
C LEU A 109 2.93 4.08 2.42
N ALA A 110 1.98 4.07 1.50
CA ALA A 110 2.28 4.09 0.07
C ALA A 110 1.23 4.91 -0.69
N CYS A 111 1.71 5.69 -1.67
CA CYS A 111 0.86 6.41 -2.60
C CYS A 111 0.83 5.74 -3.99
N LYS A 112 -0.25 6.01 -4.72
CA LYS A 112 -0.32 5.79 -6.17
C LYS A 112 -0.61 7.11 -6.85
N MET A 113 0.12 7.34 -7.93
CA MET A 113 0.13 8.60 -8.65
C MET A 113 -0.41 8.39 -10.06
N VAL A 114 -1.03 9.43 -10.60
CA VAL A 114 -1.55 9.47 -11.97
C VAL A 114 -0.82 10.54 -12.77
N GLY A 115 -0.78 10.39 -14.09
CA GLY A 115 -0.15 11.31 -15.01
C GLY A 115 -0.75 12.70 -14.91
N GLY A 116 0.06 13.68 -14.52
CA GLY A 116 -0.34 15.06 -14.31
C GLY A 116 0.06 16.01 -15.44
N GLY A 117 -0.18 15.65 -16.70
CA GLY A 117 -0.10 16.53 -17.89
C GLY A 117 1.18 17.34 -18.21
N GLY A 118 2.14 17.49 -17.29
CA GLY A 118 3.19 18.51 -17.35
C GLY A 118 4.63 17.99 -17.42
N GLY A 119 4.86 16.68 -17.45
CA GLY A 119 6.22 16.12 -17.53
C GLY A 119 6.21 14.70 -18.08
N SER A 120 7.21 14.36 -18.91
CA SER A 120 7.35 13.02 -19.50
C SER A 120 7.95 11.99 -18.54
N ASP A 121 8.54 12.43 -17.42
CA ASP A 121 9.24 11.63 -16.42
C ASP A 121 8.39 11.30 -15.17
N GLY A 122 7.17 11.84 -15.09
CA GLY A 122 6.29 11.67 -13.94
C GLY A 122 6.69 12.49 -12.71
N SER A 123 7.59 13.46 -12.84
CA SER A 123 7.97 14.39 -11.76
C SER A 123 6.81 15.23 -11.26
N LEU A 124 5.77 15.41 -12.08
CA LEU A 124 4.57 16.20 -11.77
C LEU A 124 3.33 15.33 -11.56
N ASP A 125 3.50 14.03 -11.31
CA ASP A 125 2.38 13.13 -11.10
C ASP A 125 1.74 13.34 -9.72
N PRO A 126 0.50 13.83 -9.63
CA PRO A 126 -0.17 13.99 -8.35
C PRO A 126 -0.50 12.64 -7.71
N CYS A 127 -0.48 12.62 -6.37
CA CYS A 127 -1.06 11.53 -5.60
C CYS A 127 -2.56 11.45 -5.89
N ALA A 128 -3.01 10.28 -6.32
CA ALA A 128 -4.42 9.99 -6.60
C ALA A 128 -5.02 8.99 -5.62
N ARG A 129 -4.18 8.32 -4.82
CA ARG A 129 -4.59 7.32 -3.85
C ARG A 129 -3.50 7.11 -2.81
N VAL A 130 -3.90 6.91 -1.57
CA VAL A 130 -3.01 6.66 -0.43
C VAL A 130 -3.55 5.49 0.40
N CYS A 131 -2.65 4.70 0.97
CA CYS A 131 -2.96 3.59 1.84
C CYS A 131 -2.01 3.58 3.04
N LEU A 132 -2.55 3.32 4.22
CA LEU A 132 -1.83 3.02 5.44
C LEU A 132 -2.23 1.65 5.97
N ILE A 133 -1.24 0.85 6.33
CA ILE A 133 -1.42 -0.47 6.99
C ILE A 133 -0.59 -0.53 8.27
N ASP A 134 -0.98 -1.38 9.22
CA ASP A 134 -0.23 -1.62 10.46
C ASP A 134 0.82 -2.73 10.29
N GLU A 135 1.52 -3.06 11.39
CA GLU A 135 2.50 -4.14 11.45
C GLU A 135 1.94 -5.55 11.19
N TYR A 136 0.62 -5.72 11.26
CA TYR A 136 -0.10 -6.97 11.01
C TYR A 136 -0.66 -7.03 9.59
N GLU A 137 -0.23 -6.11 8.71
CA GLU A 137 -0.71 -5.98 7.34
C GLU A 137 -2.21 -5.63 7.24
N SER A 138 -2.81 -5.15 8.34
CA SER A 138 -4.20 -4.72 8.39
C SER A 138 -4.33 -3.28 7.93
N MET A 139 -5.36 -2.99 7.15
CA MET A 139 -5.59 -1.63 6.67
C MET A 139 -6.08 -0.71 7.77
N ILE A 140 -5.32 0.35 8.01
CA ILE A 140 -5.70 1.44 8.92
C ILE A 140 -6.48 2.52 8.18
N PHE A 141 -6.01 2.91 7.00
CA PHE A 141 -6.60 4.01 6.23
C PHE A 141 -6.40 3.82 4.73
N HIS A 142 -7.43 4.14 3.95
CA HIS A 142 -7.35 4.18 2.49
C HIS A 142 -8.28 5.25 1.95
N THR A 143 -7.80 6.00 0.97
CA THR A 143 -8.67 6.93 0.24
C THR A 143 -8.12 7.22 -1.16
N TYR A 144 -9.01 7.68 -2.04
CA TYR A 144 -8.64 8.37 -3.26
C TYR A 144 -8.46 9.86 -2.97
N VAL A 145 -7.43 10.46 -3.56
CA VAL A 145 -7.10 11.88 -3.41
C VAL A 145 -7.38 12.58 -4.73
N LYS A 146 -8.16 13.65 -4.68
CA LYS A 146 -8.52 14.44 -5.87
C LYS A 146 -7.28 15.22 -6.34
N PRO A 147 -6.77 14.94 -7.55
CA PRO A 147 -5.65 15.69 -8.08
C PRO A 147 -5.98 17.16 -8.30
N PRO A 148 -5.02 18.09 -8.13
CA PRO A 148 -5.24 19.53 -8.36
C PRO A 148 -5.52 19.84 -9.84
N THR A 149 -4.97 19.05 -10.75
CA THR A 149 -5.19 19.13 -12.20
C THR A 149 -5.76 17.80 -12.71
N PRO A 150 -6.62 17.81 -13.75
CA PRO A 150 -7.14 16.57 -14.34
C PRO A 150 -6.03 15.60 -14.73
N ALA A 151 -6.24 14.32 -14.41
CA ALA A 151 -5.30 13.27 -14.78
C ALA A 151 -5.33 13.05 -16.29
N THR A 152 -4.16 13.08 -16.94
CA THR A 152 -4.01 12.80 -18.37
C THR A 152 -3.76 11.31 -18.64
N ASN A 153 -3.22 10.58 -17.66
CA ASN A 153 -2.97 9.15 -17.78
C ASN A 153 -3.12 8.45 -16.42
N TYR A 154 -4.14 7.61 -16.27
CA TYR A 154 -4.40 6.90 -15.02
C TYR A 154 -3.41 5.77 -14.73
N ARG A 155 -2.69 5.28 -15.74
CA ARG A 155 -1.77 4.13 -15.65
C ARG A 155 -2.43 2.91 -15.02
N TYR A 156 -3.69 2.65 -15.40
CA TYR A 156 -4.59 1.68 -14.77
C TYR A 156 -3.93 0.33 -14.50
N GLN A 157 -3.12 -0.19 -15.43
CA GLN A 157 -2.43 -1.47 -15.27
C GLN A 157 -1.55 -1.56 -14.01
N THR A 158 -1.02 -0.43 -13.54
CA THR A 158 -0.11 -0.34 -12.38
C THR A 158 -0.77 0.28 -11.14
N THR A 159 -1.74 1.18 -11.34
CA THR A 159 -2.38 1.95 -10.27
C THR A 159 -3.74 1.38 -9.85
N GLY A 160 -4.45 0.70 -10.76
CA GLY A 160 -5.84 0.29 -10.60
C GLY A 160 -6.85 1.45 -10.55
N ILE A 161 -6.43 2.69 -10.88
CA ILE A 161 -7.26 3.89 -10.73
C ILE A 161 -8.08 4.14 -12.00
N ARG A 162 -9.38 4.39 -11.84
CA ARG A 162 -10.30 4.84 -12.90
C ARG A 162 -10.76 6.27 -12.64
N ALA A 163 -11.18 6.96 -13.69
CA ALA A 163 -11.68 8.34 -13.59
C ALA A 163 -12.84 8.47 -12.59
N GLU A 164 -13.75 7.50 -12.58
CA GLU A 164 -14.90 7.40 -11.66
C GLU A 164 -14.49 7.40 -10.18
N TYR A 165 -13.30 6.90 -9.84
CA TYR A 165 -12.84 6.87 -8.43
C TYR A 165 -12.33 8.24 -7.96
N LEU A 166 -12.03 9.15 -8.89
CA LEU A 166 -11.54 10.49 -8.58
C LEU A 166 -12.65 11.55 -8.54
N SER A 167 -13.89 11.21 -8.92
CA SER A 167 -15.01 12.16 -8.87
C SER A 167 -15.38 12.50 -7.43
N GLU A 168 -15.50 11.47 -6.59
CA GLU A 168 -15.85 11.54 -5.15
C GLU A 168 -14.62 11.47 -4.22
N ALA A 169 -13.42 11.66 -4.77
CA ALA A 169 -12.18 11.60 -4.01
C ALA A 169 -12.03 12.76 -3.02
N LEU A 170 -11.35 12.52 -1.90
CA LEU A 170 -11.07 13.55 -0.90
C LEU A 170 -10.15 14.62 -1.45
N LEU A 171 -10.35 15.87 -1.03
CA LEU A 171 -9.37 16.91 -1.25
C LEU A 171 -8.07 16.56 -0.51
N LEU A 172 -6.94 16.97 -1.06
CA LEU A 172 -5.63 16.73 -0.45
C LEU A 172 -5.58 17.18 1.02
N SER A 173 -6.18 18.33 1.35
CA SER A 173 -6.24 18.86 2.73
C SER A 173 -7.09 18.01 3.69
N GLN A 174 -8.06 17.26 3.19
CA GLN A 174 -8.87 16.33 3.99
C GLN A 174 -8.10 15.02 4.20
N ALA A 175 -7.44 14.52 3.15
CA ALA A 175 -6.59 13.34 3.25
C ALA A 175 -5.42 13.58 4.22
N GLN A 176 -4.74 14.73 4.12
CA GLN A 176 -3.68 15.15 5.04
C GLN A 176 -4.09 15.05 6.50
N ARG A 177 -5.21 15.66 6.88
CA ARG A 177 -5.72 15.62 8.26
C ARG A 177 -5.95 14.20 8.73
N LYS A 178 -6.65 13.39 7.94
CA LYS A 178 -6.95 11.99 8.30
C LYS A 178 -5.68 11.15 8.47
N ILE A 179 -4.68 11.34 7.60
CA ILE A 179 -3.40 10.63 7.70
C ILE A 179 -2.64 11.08 8.94
N GLN A 180 -2.57 12.38 9.21
CA GLN A 180 -1.91 12.91 10.40
C GLN A 180 -2.60 12.44 11.69
N ASP A 181 -3.92 12.39 11.73
CA ASP A 181 -4.68 11.87 12.87
C ASP A 181 -4.32 10.41 13.15
N VAL A 182 -4.11 9.61 12.11
CA VAL A 182 -3.66 8.21 12.23
C VAL A 182 -2.21 8.15 12.71
N LEU A 183 -1.27 8.83 12.03
CA LEU A 183 0.16 8.75 12.33
C LEU A 183 0.53 9.32 13.70
N TYR A 184 -0.24 10.29 14.18
CA TYR A 184 -0.01 10.99 15.44
C TYR A 184 -0.97 10.57 16.56
N ASN A 185 -1.77 9.51 16.35
CA ASN A 185 -2.75 9.03 17.33
C ASN A 185 -3.68 10.15 17.86
N ARG A 186 -4.08 11.06 16.97
CA ARG A 186 -4.89 12.27 17.26
C ARG A 186 -4.27 13.25 18.27
N GLU A 187 -2.97 13.11 18.57
CA GLU A 187 -2.23 14.07 19.39
C GLU A 187 -1.67 15.22 18.53
N PRO A 188 -1.66 16.46 19.04
CA PRO A 188 -1.12 17.59 18.29
C PRO A 188 0.40 17.43 18.14
N MET A 189 0.90 17.59 16.91
CA MET A 189 2.32 17.42 16.53
C MET A 189 3.32 18.07 17.50
N ARG A 190 3.00 19.27 18.01
CA ARG A 190 3.83 20.02 18.97
C ARG A 190 4.10 19.31 20.31
N LYS A 191 3.34 18.27 20.64
CA LYS A 191 3.48 17.49 21.88
C LYS A 191 4.18 16.15 21.68
N LEU A 192 4.57 15.82 20.44
CA LEU A 192 5.16 14.52 20.12
C LEU A 192 6.66 14.55 20.35
N ARG A 193 7.14 13.68 21.25
CA ARG A 193 8.56 13.34 21.32
C ARG A 193 8.76 11.98 20.66
N PRO A 194 9.87 11.77 19.92
CA PRO A 194 10.15 10.48 19.27
C PRO A 194 10.12 9.27 20.22
N THR A 195 10.37 9.50 21.51
CA THR A 195 10.46 8.48 22.56
C THR A 195 9.15 8.18 23.27
N ASP A 196 8.09 8.99 23.07
CA ASP A 196 6.88 8.90 23.88
C ASP A 196 5.95 7.74 23.46
N GLY A 197 6.24 7.06 22.34
CA GLY A 197 5.37 6.01 21.78
C GLY A 197 4.00 6.53 21.35
N LYS A 198 3.88 7.85 21.14
CA LYS A 198 2.63 8.55 20.80
C LYS A 198 2.43 8.76 19.30
N ALA A 199 3.47 8.55 18.50
CA ALA A 199 3.40 8.60 17.04
C ALA A 199 3.97 7.32 16.45
N SER A 200 3.39 6.87 15.35
CA SER A 200 3.80 5.65 14.64
C SER A 200 5.17 5.83 14.01
N ILE A 201 6.00 4.78 13.98
CA ILE A 201 7.14 4.72 13.06
C ILE A 201 6.58 4.52 11.65
N LEU A 202 6.96 5.39 10.71
CA LEU A 202 6.48 5.33 9.34
C LEU A 202 7.45 4.51 8.50
N VAL A 203 6.95 3.53 7.76
CA VAL A 203 7.77 2.67 6.89
C VAL A 203 7.29 2.69 5.45
N GLY A 204 8.20 2.65 4.49
CA GLY A 204 7.81 2.66 3.07
C GLY A 204 8.99 2.79 2.11
N HIS A 205 8.76 2.48 0.84
CA HIS A 205 9.83 2.47 -0.16
C HIS A 205 10.27 3.87 -0.64
N THR A 206 9.33 4.81 -0.69
CA THR A 206 9.53 6.15 -1.27
C THR A 206 8.94 7.25 -0.40
N LEU A 207 9.08 7.11 0.93
CA LEU A 207 8.41 7.97 1.90
C LEU A 207 8.64 9.47 1.65
N ASP A 208 9.86 9.89 1.30
CA ASP A 208 10.14 11.30 1.00
C ASP A 208 9.25 11.84 -0.13
N ARG A 209 9.12 11.06 -1.21
CA ARG A 209 8.26 11.42 -2.35
C ARG A 209 6.79 11.38 -1.97
N ASP A 210 6.36 10.32 -1.29
CA ASP A 210 4.97 10.12 -0.90
C ASP A 210 4.50 11.24 0.05
N LEU A 211 5.30 11.57 1.07
CA LEU A 211 5.03 12.66 2.01
C LEU A 211 5.08 14.04 1.34
N SER A 212 6.01 14.27 0.41
CA SER A 212 6.06 15.52 -0.35
C SER A 212 4.79 15.71 -1.20
N LEU A 213 4.30 14.67 -1.86
CA LEU A 213 3.05 14.72 -2.65
C LEU A 213 1.82 14.91 -1.76
N LEU A 214 1.83 14.30 -0.57
CA LEU A 214 0.81 14.51 0.44
C LEU A 214 0.95 15.84 1.16
N GLN A 215 2.06 16.58 0.98
CA GLN A 215 2.46 17.77 1.75
C GLN A 215 2.36 17.56 3.27
N ILE A 216 2.80 16.39 3.74
CA ILE A 216 2.86 16.04 5.16
C ILE A 216 4.31 16.14 5.61
N ASN A 217 4.56 17.01 6.60
CA ASN A 217 5.84 17.03 7.28
C ASN A 217 5.85 15.93 8.36
N PHE A 218 6.76 14.97 8.22
CA PHE A 218 6.94 13.87 9.15
C PHE A 218 8.41 13.79 9.61
N PRO A 219 8.70 13.55 10.90
CA PRO A 219 10.08 13.53 11.39
C PRO A 219 10.91 12.42 10.74
N ALA A 220 12.03 12.78 10.11
CA ALA A 220 12.92 11.82 9.44
C ALA A 220 13.48 10.75 10.40
N THR A 221 13.64 11.08 11.68
CA THR A 221 14.07 10.12 12.72
C THR A 221 13.06 9.00 12.97
N MET A 222 11.81 9.16 12.50
CA MET A 222 10.72 8.20 12.65
C MET A 222 10.39 7.48 11.33
N MET A 223 11.16 7.69 10.27
CA MET A 223 11.00 7.00 8.98
C MET A 223 11.95 5.80 8.87
N ARG A 224 11.53 4.72 8.22
CA ARG A 224 12.37 3.54 7.89
C ARG A 224 12.14 3.06 6.47
#